data_AF-A0A1B6JCM4-F1
#
_entry.id   AF-A0A1B6JCM4-F1
#
_cell.length_a   1.000
_cell.length_b   1.000
_cell.length_c   1.000
_cell.angle_alpha   90.00
_cell.angle_beta   90.00
_cell.angle_gamma   90.00
#
_symmetry.space_group_name_H-M   'P 1'
#
loop_
_entity.id
_entity.type
_entity.pdbx_description
1 polymer ?
#
loop_
_entity_poly.entity_id
_entity_poly.type
_entity_poly.pdbx_seq_one_letter_code
_entity_poly.pdbx_strand_id
1 'polypeptide(L)'
;MVADMVPVDIAINVTLAAAWEVATKNTNLKIYHSVSSKNPITYDILRTANFGHGDSERMETTKCIAVQWFFLVKNKTMFCLYSIWYHVIPAFFIDIFLQLTGKKPQLMKIYAKVYNVNKSLMPYCVEKNILFTSNNVDEMWDSLDPVDKRLFFFDLASMDWQEFWLYALKGLRVYILNDPMETVPQGIKHTRKMWIRKMVFDSIIWITFSYLAYIIFRNIF
;
A
#
# COMPACT_ATOMS: atom_id res chain seq x y z
N MET A 1 -12.09 -1.16 5.00
CA MET A 1 -12.21 -0.50 3.67
C MET A 1 -11.59 -1.45 2.68
N VAL A 2 -12.25 -1.69 1.56
CA VAL A 2 -11.71 -2.52 0.48
C VAL A 2 -10.78 -1.65 -0.35
N ALA A 3 -9.62 -2.18 -0.73
CA ALA A 3 -8.78 -1.62 -1.77
C ALA A 3 -9.02 -2.46 -3.02
N ASP A 4 -9.44 -1.85 -4.13
CA ASP A 4 -9.47 -2.60 -5.38
C ASP A 4 -8.06 -2.64 -5.95
N MET A 5 -7.43 -3.81 -5.87
CA MET A 5 -6.06 -4.02 -6.35
C MET A 5 -6.01 -5.30 -7.16
N VAL A 6 -5.38 -5.22 -8.32
CA VAL A 6 -5.12 -6.38 -9.18
C VAL A 6 -3.61 -6.46 -9.44
N PRO A 7 -2.98 -7.62 -9.23
CA PRO A 7 -1.59 -7.84 -9.61
C PRO A 7 -1.37 -7.53 -11.10
N VAL A 8 -0.21 -6.96 -11.42
CA VAL A 8 0.07 -6.46 -12.78
C VAL A 8 0.10 -7.59 -13.81
N ASP A 9 0.64 -8.74 -13.43
CA ASP A 9 0.64 -9.98 -14.22
C ASP A 9 -0.77 -10.50 -14.52
N ILE A 10 -1.68 -10.46 -13.54
CA ILE A 10 -3.10 -10.79 -13.76
C ILE A 10 -3.73 -9.84 -14.79
N ALA A 11 -3.51 -8.53 -14.65
CA ALA A 11 -4.04 -7.55 -15.61
C ALA A 11 -3.48 -7.75 -17.03
N ILE A 12 -2.20 -8.13 -17.15
CA ILE A 12 -1.57 -8.48 -18.43
C ILE A 12 -2.22 -9.74 -19.02
N ASN A 13 -2.40 -10.78 -18.21
CA ASN A 13 -2.99 -12.04 -18.67
C ASN A 13 -4.45 -11.85 -19.14
N VAL A 14 -5.26 -11.06 -18.42
CA VAL A 14 -6.60 -10.65 -18.89
C VAL A 14 -6.52 -9.94 -20.23
N THR A 15 -5.56 -9.03 -20.40
CA THR A 15 -5.38 -8.27 -21.65
C THR A 15 -5.03 -9.19 -22.82
N LEU A 16 -4.14 -10.16 -22.61
CA LEU A 16 -3.75 -11.14 -23.63
C LEU A 16 -4.91 -12.05 -24.01
N ALA A 17 -5.64 -12.58 -23.02
CA ALA A 17 -6.81 -13.41 -23.25
C ALA A 17 -7.94 -12.64 -23.96
N ALA A 18 -8.17 -11.38 -23.60
CA ALA A 18 -9.16 -10.54 -24.26
C ALA A 18 -8.79 -10.26 -25.72
N ALA A 19 -7.50 -10.00 -25.99
CA ALA A 19 -7.03 -9.82 -27.37
C ALA A 19 -7.24 -11.08 -28.22
N TRP A 20 -6.95 -12.26 -27.65
CA TRP A 20 -7.21 -13.54 -28.31
C TRP A 20 -8.70 -13.78 -28.55
N GLU A 21 -9.56 -13.56 -27.55
CA GLU A 21 -11.01 -13.76 -27.69
C GLU A 21 -11.60 -12.87 -28.79
N VAL A 22 -11.23 -11.59 -28.80
CA VAL A 22 -11.70 -10.63 -29.81
C VAL A 22 -11.24 -11.04 -31.20
N ALA A 23 -9.97 -11.47 -31.34
CA ALA A 23 -9.41 -11.86 -32.63
C ALA A 23 -10.02 -13.16 -33.19
N THR A 24 -10.43 -14.09 -32.32
CA THR A 24 -10.87 -15.43 -32.73
C THR A 24 -12.39 -15.59 -32.81
N LYS A 25 -13.13 -14.96 -31.90
CA LYS A 25 -14.59 -15.15 -31.78
C LYS A 25 -15.42 -14.05 -32.46
N ASN A 26 -14.77 -13.07 -33.09
CA ASN A 26 -15.42 -11.92 -33.76
C ASN A 26 -16.53 -11.31 -32.91
N THR A 27 -16.22 -11.03 -31.64
CA THR A 27 -17.20 -10.55 -30.68
C THR A 27 -17.56 -9.09 -30.95
N ASN A 28 -18.80 -8.70 -30.63
CA ASN A 28 -19.14 -7.28 -30.47
C ASN A 28 -18.23 -6.62 -29.43
N LEU A 29 -18.17 -5.29 -29.42
CA LEU A 29 -17.40 -4.52 -28.43
C LEU A 29 -17.76 -4.97 -27.01
N LYS A 30 -16.78 -5.56 -26.31
CA LYS A 30 -16.86 -5.95 -24.90
C LYS A 30 -15.92 -5.08 -24.07
N ILE A 31 -16.30 -4.83 -22.82
CA ILE A 31 -15.45 -4.18 -21.83
C ILE A 31 -15.04 -5.23 -20.79
N TYR A 32 -13.74 -5.45 -20.63
CA TYR A 32 -13.18 -6.41 -19.69
C TYR A 32 -12.66 -5.67 -18.47
N HIS A 33 -13.37 -5.78 -17.33
CA HIS A 33 -12.93 -5.21 -16.07
C HIS A 33 -12.13 -6.24 -15.27
N SER A 34 -10.83 -6.03 -15.15
CA SER A 34 -9.99 -6.78 -14.22
C SER A 34 -10.10 -6.15 -12.83
N VAL A 35 -10.84 -6.78 -11.93
CA VAL A 35 -11.20 -6.24 -10.61
C VAL A 35 -11.17 -7.29 -9.53
N SER A 36 -10.85 -6.89 -8.30
CA SER A 36 -10.72 -7.79 -7.15
C SER A 36 -12.02 -8.03 -6.39
N SER A 37 -13.17 -7.64 -6.93
CA SER A 37 -14.47 -7.73 -6.23
C SER A 37 -14.86 -9.14 -5.81
N LYS A 38 -14.36 -10.18 -6.50
CA LYS A 38 -14.55 -11.60 -6.14
C LYS A 38 -13.63 -12.11 -5.03
N ASN A 39 -12.50 -11.44 -4.82
CA ASN A 39 -11.55 -11.74 -3.75
C ASN A 39 -11.00 -10.41 -3.19
N PRO A 40 -11.83 -9.64 -2.45
CA PRO A 40 -11.50 -8.28 -2.10
C PRO A 40 -10.32 -8.22 -1.14
N ILE A 41 -9.30 -7.45 -1.49
CA ILE A 41 -8.26 -7.11 -0.53
C ILE A 41 -8.72 -5.98 0.37
N THR A 42 -8.57 -6.18 1.67
CA THR A 42 -8.83 -5.13 2.65
C THR A 42 -7.51 -4.45 3.02
N TYR A 43 -7.58 -3.17 3.38
CA TYR A 43 -6.42 -2.50 3.92
C TYR A 43 -5.90 -3.10 5.24
N ASP A 44 -6.71 -3.91 5.92
CA ASP A 44 -6.27 -4.65 7.09
C ASP A 44 -5.35 -5.80 6.70
N ILE A 45 -5.66 -6.54 5.62
CA ILE A 45 -4.76 -7.53 5.01
C ILE A 45 -3.45 -6.85 4.56
N LEU A 46 -3.53 -5.68 3.92
CA LEU A 46 -2.33 -4.92 3.56
C LEU A 46 -1.50 -4.53 4.79
N ARG A 47 -2.16 -4.17 5.88
CA ARG A 47 -1.52 -3.76 7.13
C ARG A 47 -0.82 -4.96 7.77
N THR A 48 -1.49 -6.11 7.92
CA THR A 48 -0.90 -7.31 8.53
C THR A 48 0.26 -7.86 7.69
N ALA A 49 0.09 -7.91 6.36
CA ALA A 49 1.12 -8.35 5.43
C ALA A 49 2.37 -7.46 5.44
N ASN A 50 2.20 -6.12 5.40
CA ASN A 50 3.34 -5.20 5.33
C ASN A 50 4.08 -4.99 6.67
N PHE A 51 3.40 -5.18 7.80
CA PHE A 51 3.99 -4.85 9.12
C PHE A 51 4.44 -6.05 9.93
N GLY A 52 4.36 -7.28 9.42
CA GLY A 52 4.75 -8.48 10.17
C GLY A 52 3.94 -8.65 11.46
N HIS A 53 2.71 -8.14 11.47
CA HIS A 53 1.77 -8.33 12.57
C HIS A 53 0.82 -9.47 12.16
N GLY A 54 1.18 -10.70 12.50
CA GLY A 54 0.44 -11.93 12.18
C GLY A 54 1.35 -13.16 12.14
N ASP A 55 0.82 -14.29 11.70
CA ASP A 55 1.57 -15.56 11.49
C ASP A 55 2.41 -15.57 10.19
N SER A 56 2.41 -14.47 9.43
CA SER A 56 3.13 -14.36 8.17
C SER A 56 4.65 -14.25 8.36
N GLU A 57 5.40 -14.82 7.41
CA GLU A 57 6.86 -14.77 7.40
C GLU A 57 7.36 -13.31 7.36
N ARG A 58 8.28 -12.98 8.27
CA ARG A 58 8.79 -11.63 8.47
C ARG A 58 9.83 -11.24 7.41
N MET A 59 9.64 -10.10 6.76
CA MET A 59 10.45 -9.64 5.61
C MET A 59 11.09 -8.24 5.79
N GLU A 60 11.26 -7.77 7.02
CA GLU A 60 11.70 -6.40 7.30
C GLU A 60 13.09 -6.10 6.78
N THR A 61 13.23 -4.93 6.13
CA THR A 61 14.48 -4.45 5.52
C THR A 61 15.37 -3.68 6.51
N THR A 62 16.69 -3.79 6.32
CA THR A 62 17.69 -2.95 6.97
C THR A 62 17.69 -1.50 6.46
N LYS A 63 17.06 -1.25 5.31
CA LYS A 63 17.02 0.06 4.62
C LYS A 63 15.89 0.97 5.09
N CYS A 64 15.05 0.50 6.00
CA CYS A 64 13.89 1.25 6.46
C CYS A 64 14.35 2.48 7.28
N ILE A 65 13.85 3.67 6.93
CA ILE A 65 14.28 4.95 7.54
C ILE A 65 13.33 5.46 8.63
N ALA A 66 12.11 4.92 8.69
CA ALA A 66 11.09 5.29 9.66
C ALA A 66 10.18 4.11 9.92
N VAL A 67 9.52 4.09 11.07
CA VAL A 67 8.45 3.11 11.32
C VAL A 67 7.39 3.30 10.23
N GLN A 68 7.16 2.24 9.46
CA GLN A 68 6.10 2.26 8.48
C GLN A 68 4.76 2.16 9.22
N TRP A 69 3.95 3.20 9.06
CA TRP A 69 2.62 3.29 9.65
C TRP A 69 1.74 4.08 8.69
N PHE A 70 0.56 3.54 8.39
CA PHE A 70 -0.47 4.28 7.67
C PHE A 70 -1.82 4.00 8.32
N PHE A 71 -2.73 4.94 8.13
CA PHE A 71 -4.13 4.79 8.49
C PHE A 71 -4.96 5.46 7.40
N LEU A 72 -6.20 5.02 7.26
CA LEU A 72 -7.10 5.53 6.25
C LEU A 72 -7.97 6.63 6.82
N VAL A 73 -8.23 7.62 5.98
CA VAL A 73 -9.03 8.78 6.34
C VAL A 73 -10.14 8.91 5.32
N LYS A 74 -11.38 8.79 5.77
CA LYS A 74 -12.56 8.91 4.89
C LYS A 74 -12.90 10.36 4.53
N ASN A 75 -12.41 11.31 5.31
CA ASN A 75 -12.73 12.72 5.17
C ASN A 75 -11.56 13.47 4.50
N LYS A 76 -11.85 14.15 3.38
CA LYS A 76 -10.86 14.92 2.61
C LYS A 76 -10.17 16.01 3.42
N THR A 77 -10.91 16.72 4.28
CA THR A 77 -10.35 17.77 5.16
C THR A 77 -9.35 17.17 6.13
N MET A 78 -9.72 16.07 6.80
CA MET A 78 -8.81 15.35 7.70
C MET A 78 -7.59 14.80 6.95
N PHE A 79 -7.77 14.27 5.73
CA PHE A 79 -6.66 13.83 4.89
C PHE A 79 -5.68 14.97 4.59
N CYS A 80 -6.19 16.16 4.25
CA CYS A 80 -5.36 17.34 4.01
C CYS A 80 -4.61 17.77 5.28
N LEU A 81 -5.29 17.83 6.43
CA LEU A 81 -4.68 18.18 7.71
C LEU A 81 -3.56 17.20 8.07
N TYR A 82 -3.83 15.90 8.05
CA TYR A 82 -2.83 14.88 8.33
C TYR A 82 -1.68 14.88 7.32
N SER A 83 -1.96 15.15 6.05
CA SER A 83 -0.90 15.29 5.04
C SER A 83 0.05 16.44 5.36
N ILE A 84 -0.48 17.57 5.82
CA ILE A 84 0.35 18.71 6.23
C ILE A 84 1.21 18.33 7.45
N TRP A 85 0.58 17.79 8.48
CA TRP A 85 1.25 17.48 9.76
C TRP A 85 2.26 16.34 9.67
N TYR A 86 1.94 15.23 9.00
CA TYR A 86 2.79 14.03 8.99
C TYR A 86 3.71 13.93 7.78
N HIS A 87 3.45 14.69 6.70
CA HIS A 87 4.25 14.60 5.47
C HIS A 87 4.91 15.93 5.11
N VAL A 88 4.15 17.01 4.92
CA VAL A 88 4.70 18.29 4.42
C VAL A 88 5.64 18.93 5.43
N ILE A 89 5.19 19.14 6.67
CA ILE A 89 6.01 19.79 7.71
C ILE A 89 7.30 19.00 7.97
N PRO A 90 7.27 17.67 8.22
CA PRO A 90 8.50 16.90 8.41
C PRO A 90 9.43 16.92 7.18
N ALA A 91 8.86 16.81 5.97
CA ALA A 91 9.65 16.81 4.75
C ALA A 91 10.37 18.12 4.49
N PHE A 92 9.72 19.24 4.78
CA PHE A 92 10.30 20.56 4.67
C PHE A 92 11.56 20.69 5.55
N PHE A 93 11.46 20.32 6.83
CA PHE A 93 12.61 20.38 7.74
C PHE A 93 13.74 19.41 7.35
N ILE A 94 13.39 18.19 6.92
CA ILE A 94 14.38 17.21 6.45
C ILE A 94 15.10 17.71 5.20
N ASP A 95 14.38 18.27 4.22
CA ASP A 95 14.97 18.78 2.99
C ASP A 95 15.88 20.00 3.25
N ILE A 96 15.53 20.88 4.19
CA ILE A 96 16.43 21.96 4.65
C ILE A 96 17.70 21.36 5.26
N PHE A 97 17.57 20.40 6.16
CA PHE A 97 18.74 19.74 6.78
C PHE A 97 19.64 19.07 5.73
N LEU A 98 19.05 18.42 4.73
CA LEU A 98 19.80 17.84 3.62
C LEU A 98 20.56 18.93 2.86
N GLN A 99 19.91 20.05 2.50
CA GLN A 99 20.58 21.17 1.83
C GLN A 99 21.75 21.73 2.66
N LEU A 100 21.55 21.95 3.96
CA LEU A 100 22.59 22.44 4.87
C LEU A 100 23.77 21.48 5.01
N THR A 101 23.55 20.18 4.81
CA THR A 101 24.60 19.14 4.84
C THR A 101 25.15 18.81 3.44
N GLY A 102 24.86 19.65 2.43
CA GLY A 102 25.36 19.48 1.06
C GLY A 102 24.67 18.35 0.28
N LYS A 103 23.57 17.81 0.79
CA LYS A 103 22.77 16.75 0.17
C LYS A 103 21.58 17.33 -0.60
N LYS A 104 21.13 16.59 -1.61
CA LYS A 104 20.01 16.99 -2.45
C LYS A 104 18.67 16.82 -1.70
N PRO A 105 17.80 17.86 -1.64
CA PRO A 105 16.45 17.72 -1.10
C PRO A 105 15.60 16.87 -2.05
N GLN A 106 14.79 15.98 -1.48
CA GLN A 106 14.00 15.01 -2.25
C GLN A 106 12.63 14.71 -1.63
N LEU A 107 12.46 14.90 -0.32
CA LEU A 107 11.32 14.36 0.39
C LEU A 107 10.03 15.10 0.05
N MET A 108 10.10 16.42 -0.14
CA MET A 108 8.97 17.22 -0.63
C MET A 108 8.50 16.76 -2.03
N LYS A 109 9.44 16.41 -2.92
CA LYS A 109 9.12 15.91 -4.27
C LYS A 109 8.44 14.54 -4.22
N ILE A 110 8.89 13.67 -3.32
CA ILE A 110 8.28 12.36 -3.09
C ILE A 110 6.84 12.55 -2.59
N TYR A 111 6.63 13.36 -1.56
CA TYR A 111 5.28 13.55 -1.01
C TYR A 111 4.33 14.29 -1.96
N ALA A 112 4.82 15.19 -2.81
CA ALA A 112 3.99 15.78 -3.87
C ALA A 112 3.44 14.72 -4.84
N LYS A 113 4.27 13.74 -5.24
CA LYS A 113 3.82 12.61 -6.06
C LYS A 113 2.79 11.76 -5.33
N VAL A 114 3.06 11.40 -4.08
CA VAL A 114 2.14 10.61 -3.24
C VAL A 114 0.79 11.30 -3.09
N TYR A 115 0.79 12.62 -2.83
CA TYR A 115 -0.43 13.41 -2.72
C TYR A 115 -1.24 13.41 -4.01
N ASN A 116 -0.58 13.59 -5.16
CA ASN A 116 -1.25 13.58 -6.46
C ASN A 116 -1.89 12.22 -6.77
N VAL A 117 -1.21 11.11 -6.48
CA VAL A 117 -1.78 9.76 -6.64
C VAL A 117 -3.02 9.59 -5.75
N ASN A 118 -2.93 9.94 -4.47
CA ASN A 118 -4.07 9.83 -3.55
C ASN A 118 -5.24 10.72 -3.98
N LYS A 119 -4.97 11.95 -4.43
CA LYS A 119 -5.99 12.87 -4.94
C LYS A 119 -6.73 12.29 -6.15
N SER A 120 -6.02 11.63 -7.07
CA SER A 120 -6.62 10.99 -8.24
C SER A 120 -7.43 9.74 -7.90
N LEU A 121 -7.03 8.99 -6.87
CA LEU A 121 -7.71 7.76 -6.44
C LEU A 121 -8.90 8.00 -5.50
N MET A 122 -8.90 9.10 -4.75
CA MET A 122 -9.91 9.42 -3.74
C MET A 122 -11.37 9.32 -4.23
N PRO A 123 -11.74 9.77 -5.45
CA PRO A 123 -13.10 9.62 -5.96
C PRO A 123 -13.56 8.16 -6.10
N TYR A 124 -12.63 7.25 -6.35
CA TYR A 124 -12.89 5.84 -6.64
C TYR A 124 -12.73 4.93 -5.42
N CYS A 125 -11.85 5.28 -4.48
CA CYS A 125 -11.55 4.46 -3.31
C CYS A 125 -12.31 4.88 -2.04
N VAL A 126 -12.74 6.14 -1.94
CA VAL A 126 -13.28 6.70 -0.68
C VAL A 126 -14.63 7.38 -0.89
N GLU A 127 -14.79 8.19 -1.94
CA GLU A 127 -16.01 9.00 -2.12
C GLU A 127 -17.15 8.24 -2.82
N LYS A 128 -16.83 7.30 -3.71
CA LYS A 128 -17.81 6.46 -4.40
C LYS A 128 -17.52 4.98 -4.15
N ASN A 129 -18.50 4.26 -3.62
CA ASN A 129 -18.47 2.80 -3.62
C ASN A 129 -18.90 2.31 -5.01
N ILE A 130 -18.01 2.41 -5.98
CA ILE A 130 -18.27 1.86 -7.31
C ILE A 130 -18.13 0.34 -7.22
N LEU A 131 -19.23 -0.36 -7.49
CA LEU A 131 -19.22 -1.81 -7.65
C LEU A 131 -18.85 -2.13 -9.08
N PHE A 132 -17.63 -2.62 -9.29
CA PHE A 132 -17.20 -3.11 -10.59
C PHE A 132 -17.55 -4.58 -10.76
N THR A 133 -18.19 -4.92 -11.88
CA THR A 133 -18.52 -6.30 -12.28
C THR A 133 -17.51 -6.82 -13.28
N SER A 134 -17.20 -8.12 -13.21
CA SER A 134 -16.20 -8.80 -14.04
C SER A 134 -16.79 -9.84 -15.01
N ASN A 135 -18.11 -9.81 -15.26
CA ASN A 135 -18.82 -10.88 -16.00
C ASN A 135 -18.14 -11.29 -17.32
N ASN A 136 -17.70 -10.32 -18.14
CA ASN A 136 -17.03 -10.61 -19.41
C ASN A 136 -15.67 -11.31 -19.21
N VAL A 137 -14.95 -11.00 -18.14
CA VAL A 137 -13.68 -11.68 -17.78
C VAL A 137 -13.96 -13.10 -17.31
N ASP A 138 -15.06 -13.29 -16.59
CA ASP A 138 -15.47 -14.60 -16.06
C ASP A 138 -15.88 -15.55 -17.18
N GLU A 139 -16.74 -15.10 -18.09
CA GLU A 139 -17.14 -15.86 -19.28
C GLU A 139 -15.93 -16.19 -20.15
N MET A 140 -15.01 -15.23 -20.31
CA MET A 140 -13.77 -15.45 -21.05
C MET A 140 -12.90 -16.50 -20.37
N TRP A 141 -12.68 -16.40 -19.05
CA TRP A 141 -11.97 -17.41 -18.27
C TRP A 141 -12.58 -18.79 -18.46
N ASP A 142 -13.90 -18.92 -18.30
CA ASP A 142 -14.59 -20.20 -18.41
C ASP A 142 -14.46 -20.83 -19.79
N SER A 143 -14.33 -20.01 -20.84
CA SER A 143 -14.14 -20.47 -22.21
C SER A 143 -12.73 -20.97 -22.55
N LEU A 144 -11.72 -20.64 -21.74
CA LEU A 144 -10.34 -21.09 -21.96
C LEU A 144 -10.19 -22.58 -21.63
N ASP A 145 -9.36 -23.26 -22.42
CA ASP A 145 -9.00 -24.64 -22.13
C ASP A 145 -8.04 -24.74 -20.92
N PRO A 146 -7.85 -25.94 -20.35
CA PRO A 146 -7.03 -26.12 -19.15
C PRO A 146 -5.54 -25.77 -19.31
N VAL A 147 -5.00 -25.79 -20.53
CA VAL A 147 -3.61 -25.41 -20.82
C VAL A 147 -3.50 -23.88 -20.78
N ASP A 148 -4.39 -23.18 -21.46
CA ASP A 148 -4.40 -21.72 -21.49
C ASP A 148 -4.70 -21.12 -20.11
N LYS A 149 -5.63 -21.70 -19.35
CA LYS A 149 -5.88 -21.30 -17.95
C LYS A 149 -4.63 -21.38 -17.08
N ARG A 150 -3.73 -22.32 -17.36
CA ARG A 150 -2.47 -22.49 -16.62
C ARG A 150 -1.40 -21.49 -17.06
N LEU A 151 -1.28 -21.26 -18.36
CA LEU A 151 -0.28 -20.35 -18.93
C LEU A 151 -0.62 -18.88 -18.67
N PHE A 152 -1.90 -18.53 -18.76
CA PHE A 152 -2.43 -17.19 -18.59
C PHE A 152 -3.40 -17.17 -17.42
N PHE A 153 -2.91 -17.49 -16.22
CA PHE A 153 -3.74 -17.45 -15.02
C PHE A 153 -4.22 -16.03 -14.73
N PHE A 154 -5.52 -15.82 -14.58
CA PHE A 154 -6.10 -14.54 -14.15
C PHE A 154 -7.36 -14.68 -13.28
N ASP A 155 -7.60 -15.86 -12.70
CA ASP A 155 -8.71 -16.05 -11.77
C ASP A 155 -8.36 -15.52 -10.36
N LEU A 156 -8.78 -14.29 -10.08
CA LEU A 156 -8.55 -13.66 -8.78
C LEU A 156 -9.29 -14.38 -7.63
N ALA A 157 -10.36 -15.13 -7.91
CA ALA A 157 -11.14 -15.79 -6.86
C ALA A 157 -10.35 -16.90 -6.16
N SER A 158 -9.42 -17.55 -6.87
CA SER A 158 -8.58 -18.64 -6.35
C SER A 158 -7.22 -18.17 -5.82
N MET A 159 -6.92 -16.87 -5.86
CA MET A 159 -5.63 -16.33 -5.44
C MET A 159 -5.50 -16.21 -3.91
N ASP A 160 -4.37 -16.66 -3.36
CA ASP A 160 -4.00 -16.41 -1.97
C ASP A 160 -3.25 -15.07 -1.83
N TRP A 161 -3.92 -14.08 -1.21
CA TRP A 161 -3.32 -12.77 -0.95
C TRP A 161 -2.11 -12.82 -0.02
N GLN A 162 -2.07 -13.73 0.96
CA GLN A 162 -0.95 -13.84 1.90
C GLN A 162 0.30 -14.33 1.17
N GLU A 163 0.14 -15.37 0.34
CA GLU A 163 1.23 -15.89 -0.48
C GLU A 163 1.71 -14.84 -1.48
N PHE A 164 0.78 -14.17 -2.19
CA PHE A 164 1.11 -13.07 -3.10
C PHE A 164 1.97 -12.00 -2.41
N TRP A 165 1.53 -11.49 -1.26
CA TRP A 165 2.26 -10.45 -0.54
C TRP A 165 3.61 -10.92 -0.01
N LEU A 166 3.72 -12.18 0.40
CA LEU A 166 4.99 -12.76 0.83
C LEU A 166 6.03 -12.71 -0.30
N TYR A 167 5.67 -13.18 -1.49
CA TYR A 167 6.57 -13.13 -2.65
C TYR A 167 6.80 -11.70 -3.14
N ALA A 168 5.78 -10.84 -3.12
CA ALA A 168 5.92 -9.43 -3.47
C ALA A 168 6.91 -8.73 -2.53
N LEU A 169 6.87 -9.00 -1.22
CA LEU A 169 7.79 -8.45 -0.23
C LEU A 169 9.21 -8.98 -0.41
N LYS A 170 9.38 -10.28 -0.67
CA LYS A 170 10.68 -10.88 -1.04
C LYS A 170 11.26 -10.20 -2.28
N GLY A 171 10.45 -10.01 -3.32
CA GLY A 171 10.84 -9.33 -4.55
C GLY A 171 11.21 -7.86 -4.33
N LEU A 172 10.38 -7.11 -3.61
CA LEU A 172 10.66 -5.72 -3.21
C LEU A 172 12.01 -5.60 -2.49
N ARG A 173 12.27 -6.51 -1.56
CA ARG A 173 13.50 -6.53 -0.78
C ARG A 173 14.74 -6.73 -1.66
N VAL A 174 14.74 -7.77 -2.49
CA VAL A 174 15.90 -8.15 -3.30
C VAL A 174 16.09 -7.20 -4.48
N TYR A 175 15.03 -6.94 -5.26
CA TYR A 175 15.15 -6.28 -6.56
C TYR A 175 14.98 -4.76 -6.52
N ILE A 176 14.26 -4.22 -5.53
CA ILE A 176 14.03 -2.77 -5.44
C ILE A 176 14.92 -2.16 -4.36
N LEU A 177 14.98 -2.78 -3.18
CA LEU A 177 15.76 -2.26 -2.05
C LEU A 177 17.22 -2.71 -2.04
N ASN A 178 17.59 -3.69 -2.89
CA ASN A 178 18.92 -4.29 -2.92
C ASN A 178 19.36 -4.75 -1.51
N ASP A 179 18.45 -5.38 -0.78
CA ASP A 179 18.67 -5.88 0.58
C ASP A 179 18.56 -7.43 0.55
N PRO A 180 19.66 -8.18 0.68
CA PRO A 180 19.66 -9.63 0.55
C PRO A 180 18.77 -10.34 1.57
N MET A 181 18.35 -11.58 1.31
CA MET A 181 17.47 -12.33 2.23
C MET A 181 18.17 -12.68 3.55
N GLU A 182 19.50 -12.82 3.54
CA GLU A 182 20.34 -13.09 4.70
C GLU A 182 20.30 -11.97 5.74
N THR A 183 19.92 -10.75 5.34
CA THR A 183 19.84 -9.59 6.24
C THR A 183 18.48 -9.45 6.94
N VAL A 184 17.54 -10.38 6.73
CA VAL A 184 16.20 -10.34 7.37
C VAL A 184 16.29 -10.28 8.90
N PRO A 185 17.11 -11.10 9.60
CA PRO A 185 17.24 -11.01 11.06
C PRO A 185 17.72 -9.64 11.55
N GLN A 186 18.61 -8.98 10.80
CA GLN A 186 19.10 -7.63 11.09
C GLN A 186 17.99 -6.60 10.86
N GLY A 187 17.21 -6.73 9.79
CA GLY A 187 16.06 -5.87 9.50
C GLY A 187 14.98 -5.97 10.57
N ILE A 188 14.68 -7.18 11.06
CA ILE A 188 13.79 -7.39 12.22
C ILE A 188 14.27 -6.62 13.46
N LYS A 189 15.56 -6.75 13.79
CA LYS A 189 16.17 -6.03 14.93
C LYS A 189 16.13 -4.51 14.73
N HIS A 190 16.42 -4.05 13.51
CA HIS A 190 16.39 -2.64 13.13
C HIS A 190 15.00 -2.04 13.29
N THR A 191 13.99 -2.70 12.72
CA THR A 191 12.58 -2.29 12.83
C THR A 191 12.08 -2.31 14.27
N ARG A 192 12.44 -3.31 15.07
CA ARG A 192 12.11 -3.35 16.50
C ARG A 192 12.69 -2.14 17.25
N LYS A 193 13.95 -1.78 16.99
CA LYS A 193 14.57 -0.58 17.60
C LYS A 193 13.85 0.70 17.18
N MET A 194 13.43 0.81 15.92
CA MET A 194 12.67 1.96 15.45
C MET A 194 11.30 2.06 16.13
N TRP A 195 10.59 0.94 16.29
CA TRP A 195 9.33 0.90 17.02
C TRP A 195 9.49 1.35 18.47
N ILE A 196 10.51 0.86 19.18
CA ILE A 196 10.80 1.30 20.56
C ILE A 196 11.04 2.81 20.60
N ARG A 197 11.88 3.34 19.69
CA ARG A 197 12.15 4.80 19.61
C ARG A 197 10.88 5.60 19.36
N LYS A 198 10.01 5.13 18.45
CA LYS A 198 8.72 5.76 18.16
C LYS A 198 7.81 5.74 19.39
N MET A 199 7.66 4.59 20.05
CA MET A 199 6.83 4.47 21.25
C MET A 199 7.30 5.42 22.35
N VAL A 200 8.61 5.48 22.63
CA VAL A 200 9.18 6.41 23.61
C VAL A 200 8.89 7.87 23.23
N PHE A 201 9.10 8.23 21.97
CA PHE A 201 8.83 9.58 21.47
C PHE A 201 7.35 9.96 21.60
N ASP A 202 6.45 9.08 21.17
CA ASP A 202 5.00 9.29 21.27
C ASP A 202 4.57 9.40 22.75
N SER A 203 5.12 8.56 23.65
CA SER A 203 4.84 8.63 25.09
C SER A 203 5.28 9.97 25.70
N ILE A 204 6.46 10.50 25.33
CA ILE A 204 6.93 11.81 25.81
C ILE A 204 5.99 12.92 25.36
N ILE A 205 5.55 12.87 24.10
CA ILE A 205 4.57 13.83 23.56
C ILE A 205 3.27 13.77 24.35
N TRP A 206 2.70 12.58 24.55
CA TRP A 206 1.44 12.42 25.29
C TRP A 206 1.54 12.90 26.74
N ILE A 207 2.63 12.56 27.45
CA ILE A 207 2.86 13.02 28.83
C ILE A 207 2.94 14.55 28.88
N THR A 208 3.63 15.16 27.92
CA THR A 208 3.78 16.62 27.86
C THR A 208 2.44 17.30 27.60
N PHE A 209 1.64 16.80 26.65
CA PHE A 209 0.30 17.31 26.39
C PHE A 209 -0.63 17.15 27.61
N SER A 210 -0.59 16.00 28.28
CA SER A 210 -1.38 15.77 29.50
C SER A 210 -0.97 16.71 30.63
N TYR A 211 0.33 16.96 30.80
CA TYR A 211 0.84 17.90 31.81
C TYR A 211 0.44 19.35 31.52
N LEU A 212 0.54 19.79 30.25
CA LEU A 212 0.09 21.13 29.84
C LEU A 212 -1.42 21.29 30.03
N ALA A 213 -2.22 20.28 29.68
CA ALA A 213 -3.65 20.29 29.91
C ALA A 213 -4.00 20.36 31.40
N TYR A 214 -3.26 19.64 32.25
CA TYR A 214 -3.41 19.72 33.71
C TYR A 214 -3.10 21.13 34.26
N ILE A 215 -2.03 21.78 33.80
CA ILE A 215 -1.70 23.16 34.18
C ILE A 215 -2.82 24.11 33.79
N ILE A 216 -3.31 24.02 32.55
CA ILE A 216 -4.39 24.88 32.06
C ILE A 216 -5.66 24.65 32.89
N PHE A 217 -6.02 23.39 33.14
CA PHE A 217 -7.20 23.06 33.94
C PHE A 217 -7.10 23.64 35.36
N ARG A 218 -5.96 23.46 36.04
CA ARG A 218 -5.70 24.02 37.38
C ARG A 218 -5.70 25.56 37.43
N ASN A 219 -5.35 26.21 36.32
CA ASN A 219 -5.31 27.68 36.26
C ASN A 219 -6.68 28.29 35.91
N ILE A 220 -7.59 27.51 35.32
CA ILE A 220 -8.93 27.96 34.94
C ILE A 220 -9.97 27.61 36.03
N PHE A 221 -9.81 26.47 36.71
CA PHE A 221 -10.70 25.96 37.76
C PHE A 221 -9.95 25.84 39.09
#